data_AF-A0A923Q0D5-F1
#
_entry.id   AF-A0A923Q0D5-F1
#
_cell.length_a   1.000
_cell.length_b   1.000
_cell.length_c   1.000
_cell.angle_alpha   90.00
_cell.angle_beta   90.00
_cell.angle_gamma   90.00
#
_symmetry.space_group_name_H-M   'P 1'
#
loop_
_entity.id
_entity.type
_entity.pdbx_description
1 polymer ?
#
loop_
_entity_poly.entity_id
_entity_poly.type
_entity_poly.pdbx_seq_one_letter_code
_entity_poly.pdbx_strand_id
1 'polypeptide(L)'
;MPDFSIPFITQLVILFEIFASWALLTKKYRRNAFWLWTLFHVYSVVLVGFHYPVRCIVMLWILFLPLLYPQAFSKEYERKPKVLNLATTLLAAFLFGMQMLPFLYSEDARSTLRFEGYGYNMFDANFQCIAKLQVNPLRGPPEAHSYVNQNSRFRCNPRSFLEKAHQRCEASPGSRVSLEVTKSINGAPFYRIVDLPDACGVQFSLFGENEWILSNTATLIGYPAKNAMTGTLSQDPISHSIVLAAPSIHLSEVQQFIQNNLNVFKIFYLLIWFGVFGWTVSRLWYVDFRNR
;
A
#
# COMPACT_ATOMS: atom_id res chain seq x y z
N MET A 1 3.49 19.72 -6.35
CA MET A 1 2.21 20.21 -5.80
C MET A 1 2.53 20.80 -4.44
N PRO A 2 2.02 21.99 -4.07
CA PRO A 2 2.38 22.61 -2.80
C PRO A 2 1.82 21.83 -1.61
N ASP A 3 2.60 21.61 -0.56
CA ASP A 3 2.18 20.76 0.56
C ASP A 3 0.98 21.31 1.34
N PHE A 4 0.79 22.64 1.36
CA PHE A 4 -0.38 23.25 1.99
C PHE A 4 -1.71 22.80 1.36
N SER A 5 -1.67 22.32 0.11
CA SER A 5 -2.86 21.83 -0.59
C SER A 5 -3.22 20.39 -0.24
N ILE A 6 -2.31 19.63 0.39
CA ILE A 6 -2.51 18.20 0.68
C ILE A 6 -3.74 17.95 1.55
N PRO A 7 -3.96 18.65 2.69
CA PRO A 7 -5.16 18.43 3.51
C PRO A 7 -6.45 18.75 2.73
N PHE A 8 -6.46 19.85 1.98
CA PHE A 8 -7.61 20.26 1.18
C PHE A 8 -7.97 19.22 0.11
N ILE A 9 -6.97 18.73 -0.63
CA ILE A 9 -7.17 17.73 -1.69
C ILE A 9 -7.59 16.39 -1.10
N THR A 10 -7.00 16.00 0.03
CA THR A 10 -7.37 14.76 0.72
C THR A 10 -8.83 14.82 1.17
N GLN A 11 -9.26 15.94 1.75
CA GLN A 11 -10.66 16.15 2.13
C GLN A 11 -11.59 16.18 0.91
N LEU A 12 -11.16 16.77 -0.20
CA LEU A 12 -11.92 16.76 -1.44
C LEU A 12 -12.10 15.33 -1.99
N VAL A 13 -11.06 14.49 -1.92
CA VAL A 13 -11.14 13.07 -2.30
C VAL A 13 -12.10 12.32 -1.37
N ILE A 14 -12.03 12.53 -0.05
CA ILE A 14 -12.95 11.89 0.91
C ILE A 14 -14.41 12.29 0.63
N LEU A 15 -14.67 13.59 0.46
CA LEU A 15 -16.02 14.09 0.13
C LEU A 15 -16.50 13.53 -1.21
N PHE A 16 -15.61 13.45 -2.20
CA PHE A 16 -15.90 12.85 -3.49
C PHE A 16 -16.26 11.37 -3.35
N GLU A 17 -15.49 10.58 -2.60
CA GLU A 17 -15.75 9.15 -2.36
C GLU A 17 -17.10 8.93 -1.68
N ILE A 18 -17.46 9.74 -0.68
CA ILE A 18 -18.76 9.69 0.01
C ILE A 18 -19.90 10.03 -0.97
N PHE A 19 -19.82 11.18 -1.64
CA PHE A 19 -20.89 11.64 -2.53
C PHE A 19 -21.08 10.70 -3.71
N ALA A 20 -19.98 10.24 -4.31
CA ALA A 20 -20.04 9.37 -5.46
C ALA A 20 -20.50 7.94 -5.09
N SER A 21 -20.21 7.47 -3.87
CA SER A 21 -20.81 6.23 -3.33
C SER A 21 -22.34 6.35 -3.17
N TRP A 22 -22.83 7.48 -2.63
CA TRP A 22 -24.28 7.75 -2.59
C TRP A 22 -24.90 7.83 -3.99
N ALA A 23 -24.19 8.45 -4.94
CA ALA A 23 -24.65 8.57 -6.32
C ALA A 23 -24.70 7.21 -7.05
N LEU A 24 -23.78 6.28 -6.74
CA LEU A 24 -23.80 4.89 -7.24
C LEU A 24 -25.05 4.12 -6.76
N LEU A 25 -25.49 4.36 -5.54
CA LEU A 25 -26.69 3.75 -5.00
C LEU A 25 -27.98 4.34 -5.61
N THR A 26 -27.95 5.62 -5.98
CA THR A 26 -29.11 6.36 -6.51
C THR A 26 -29.33 6.12 -8.01
N LYS A 27 -30.47 5.50 -8.38
CA LYS A 27 -30.79 5.11 -9.79
C LYS A 27 -30.59 6.23 -10.82
N LYS A 28 -30.96 7.47 -10.47
CA LYS A 28 -30.85 8.65 -11.36
C LYS A 28 -29.39 8.99 -11.71
N TYR A 29 -28.46 8.81 -10.77
CA TYR A 29 -27.07 9.26 -10.90
C TYR A 29 -26.07 8.12 -11.14
N ARG A 30 -26.50 6.87 -10.92
CA ARG A 30 -25.65 5.67 -10.94
C ARG A 30 -24.76 5.55 -12.18
N ARG A 31 -25.31 5.76 -13.38
CA ARG A 31 -24.54 5.63 -14.64
C ARG A 31 -23.37 6.60 -14.69
N ASN A 32 -23.61 7.87 -14.36
CA ASN A 32 -22.57 8.89 -14.37
C ASN A 32 -21.55 8.63 -13.26
N ALA A 33 -22.02 8.27 -12.06
CA ALA A 33 -21.18 7.95 -10.93
C ALA A 33 -20.25 6.75 -11.20
N PHE A 34 -20.76 5.70 -11.86
CA PHE A 34 -19.97 4.52 -12.25
C PHE A 34 -18.81 4.85 -13.18
N TRP A 35 -19.08 5.60 -14.25
CA TRP A 35 -18.04 5.97 -15.20
C TRP A 35 -17.04 6.95 -14.60
N LEU A 36 -17.51 7.90 -13.79
CA LEU A 36 -16.65 8.82 -13.07
C LEU A 36 -15.73 8.09 -12.10
N TRP A 37 -16.23 7.11 -11.34
CA TRP A 37 -15.41 6.26 -10.46
C TRP A 37 -14.40 5.42 -11.24
N THR A 38 -14.83 4.82 -12.35
CA THR A 38 -13.94 4.02 -13.19
C THR A 38 -12.78 4.88 -13.70
N LEU A 39 -13.08 6.07 -14.24
CA LEU A 39 -12.06 7.02 -14.73
C LEU A 39 -11.16 7.54 -13.61
N PHE A 40 -11.74 7.90 -12.45
CA PHE A 40 -10.99 8.32 -11.27
C PHE A 40 -9.95 7.27 -10.87
N HIS A 41 -10.35 6.00 -10.79
CA HIS A 41 -9.42 4.93 -10.45
C HIS A 41 -8.38 4.71 -11.55
N VAL A 42 -8.77 4.66 -12.83
CA VAL A 42 -7.81 4.53 -13.94
C VAL A 42 -6.76 5.64 -13.88
N TYR A 43 -7.17 6.89 -13.64
CA TYR A 43 -6.24 8.01 -13.48
C TYR A 43 -5.35 7.88 -12.24
N SER A 44 -5.92 7.39 -11.14
CA SER A 44 -5.18 7.23 -9.88
C SER A 44 -4.03 6.21 -9.97
N VAL A 45 -3.99 5.34 -10.98
CA VAL A 45 -2.87 4.40 -11.24
C VAL A 45 -1.53 5.12 -11.27
N VAL A 46 -1.48 6.31 -11.86
CA VAL A 46 -0.25 7.12 -11.96
C VAL A 46 0.23 7.60 -10.58
N LEU A 47 -0.69 7.76 -9.62
CA LEU A 47 -0.42 8.36 -8.31
C LEU A 47 -0.22 7.31 -7.21
N VAL A 48 -1.09 6.31 -7.17
CA VAL A 48 -1.13 5.31 -6.09
C VAL A 48 -0.60 3.94 -6.53
N GLY A 49 -0.22 3.80 -7.80
CA GLY A 49 0.21 2.54 -8.39
C GLY A 49 -0.95 1.71 -8.94
N PHE A 50 -0.63 0.67 -9.72
CA PHE A 50 -1.60 -0.11 -10.49
C PHE A 50 -2.61 -0.92 -9.66
N HIS A 51 -2.19 -1.44 -8.51
CA HIS A 51 -2.96 -2.49 -7.83
C HIS A 51 -4.19 -1.99 -7.08
N TYR A 52 -4.11 -0.86 -6.38
CA TYR A 52 -5.27 -0.30 -5.67
C TYR A 52 -6.43 0.02 -6.64
N PRO A 53 -6.19 0.76 -7.74
CA PRO A 53 -7.22 1.04 -8.73
C PRO A 53 -7.84 -0.20 -9.35
N VAL A 54 -7.04 -1.21 -9.68
CA VAL A 54 -7.57 -2.47 -10.25
C VAL A 54 -8.53 -3.13 -9.28
N ARG A 55 -8.21 -3.20 -7.98
CA ARG A 55 -9.12 -3.75 -6.96
C ARG A 55 -10.42 -2.97 -6.88
N CYS A 56 -10.33 -1.63 -6.83
CA CYS A 56 -11.51 -0.76 -6.74
C CYS A 56 -12.38 -0.85 -8.01
N ILE A 57 -11.78 -0.85 -9.20
CA ILE A 57 -12.47 -0.98 -10.48
C ILE A 57 -13.17 -2.33 -10.59
N VAL A 58 -12.48 -3.43 -10.27
CA VAL A 58 -13.08 -4.77 -10.33
C VAL A 58 -14.27 -4.87 -9.38
N MET A 59 -14.15 -4.39 -8.13
CA MET A 59 -15.27 -4.38 -7.18
C MET A 59 -16.42 -3.49 -7.65
N LEU A 60 -16.12 -2.28 -8.14
CA LEU A 60 -17.09 -1.36 -8.72
C LEU A 60 -17.86 -2.03 -9.87
N TRP A 61 -17.15 -2.73 -10.77
CA TRP A 61 -17.75 -3.40 -11.91
C TRP A 61 -18.62 -4.57 -11.48
N ILE A 62 -18.15 -5.42 -10.58
CA ILE A 62 -18.94 -6.55 -10.06
C ILE A 62 -20.23 -6.05 -9.40
N LEU A 63 -20.16 -5.00 -8.58
CA LEU A 63 -21.30 -4.52 -7.79
C LEU A 63 -22.30 -3.68 -8.61
N PHE A 64 -21.82 -2.85 -9.53
CA PHE A 64 -22.65 -1.81 -10.14
C PHE A 64 -22.86 -1.96 -11.65
N LEU A 65 -22.00 -2.68 -12.38
CA LEU A 65 -22.19 -2.88 -13.82
C LEU A 65 -23.51 -3.63 -14.13
N PRO A 66 -23.90 -4.68 -13.39
CA PRO A 66 -25.21 -5.33 -13.60
C PRO A 66 -26.39 -4.39 -13.35
N LEU A 67 -26.23 -3.45 -12.43
CA LEU A 67 -27.25 -2.46 -12.07
C LEU A 67 -27.44 -1.36 -13.12
N LEU A 68 -26.49 -1.22 -14.07
CA LEU A 68 -26.60 -0.31 -15.21
C LEU A 68 -27.30 -0.97 -16.41
N TYR A 69 -27.12 -2.28 -16.57
CA TYR A 69 -27.62 -3.04 -17.71
C TYR A 69 -28.45 -4.25 -17.25
N PRO A 70 -29.53 -4.04 -16.47
CA PRO A 70 -30.25 -5.13 -15.83
C PRO A 70 -30.84 -6.12 -16.82
N GLN A 71 -31.31 -5.67 -17.99
CA GLN A 71 -31.90 -6.53 -19.02
C GLN A 71 -30.87 -7.44 -19.72
N ALA A 72 -29.64 -6.95 -19.91
CA ALA A 72 -28.59 -7.74 -20.54
C ALA A 72 -28.12 -8.86 -19.59
N PHE A 73 -27.97 -8.53 -18.30
CA PHE A 73 -27.57 -9.51 -17.29
C PHE A 73 -28.69 -10.49 -16.95
N SER A 74 -29.96 -10.05 -16.87
CA SER A 74 -31.08 -10.96 -16.56
C SER A 74 -31.26 -12.01 -17.64
N LYS A 75 -31.21 -11.62 -18.91
CA LYS A 75 -31.40 -12.54 -20.05
C LYS A 75 -30.29 -13.59 -20.15
N GLU A 76 -29.05 -13.21 -19.82
CA GLU A 76 -27.91 -14.13 -19.83
C GLU A 76 -27.88 -15.02 -18.59
N TYR A 77 -28.25 -14.49 -17.41
CA TYR A 77 -28.41 -15.25 -16.18
C TYR A 77 -29.52 -16.30 -16.30
N GLU A 78 -30.67 -15.94 -16.88
CA GLU A 78 -31.76 -16.89 -17.18
C GLU A 78 -31.31 -18.00 -18.14
N ARG A 79 -30.44 -17.69 -19.11
CA ARG A 79 -29.93 -18.67 -20.08
C ARG A 79 -28.93 -19.65 -19.48
N LYS A 80 -28.04 -19.20 -18.58
CA LYS A 80 -26.91 -20.00 -18.06
C LYS A 80 -26.63 -19.74 -16.57
N PRO A 81 -27.60 -19.96 -15.68
CA PRO A 81 -27.48 -19.58 -14.27
C PRO A 81 -26.34 -20.34 -13.58
N LYS A 82 -26.14 -21.62 -13.92
CA LYS A 82 -25.07 -22.46 -13.33
C LYS A 82 -23.65 -21.99 -13.68
N VAL A 83 -23.43 -21.54 -14.92
CA VAL A 83 -22.10 -21.10 -15.38
C VAL A 83 -21.76 -19.73 -14.82
N LEU A 84 -22.72 -18.80 -14.81
CA LEU A 84 -22.54 -17.50 -14.19
C LEU A 84 -22.32 -17.63 -12.68
N ASN A 85 -23.10 -18.47 -11.98
CA ASN A 85 -22.89 -18.71 -10.56
C ASN A 85 -21.51 -19.31 -10.27
N LEU A 86 -21.06 -20.30 -11.04
CA LEU A 86 -19.72 -20.86 -10.86
C LEU A 86 -18.63 -19.82 -11.11
N ALA A 87 -18.71 -19.05 -12.20
CA ALA A 87 -17.72 -18.02 -12.53
C ALA A 87 -17.68 -16.92 -11.47
N THR A 88 -18.84 -16.44 -11.01
CA THR A 88 -18.93 -15.43 -9.95
C THR A 88 -18.45 -15.98 -8.62
N THR A 89 -18.78 -17.23 -8.26
CA THR A 89 -18.27 -17.87 -7.05
C THR A 89 -16.75 -18.06 -7.10
N LEU A 90 -16.19 -18.50 -8.24
CA LEU A 90 -14.75 -18.65 -8.41
C LEU A 90 -14.03 -17.30 -8.35
N LEU A 91 -14.59 -16.25 -8.97
CA LEU A 91 -14.05 -14.91 -8.89
C LEU A 91 -14.11 -14.35 -7.46
N ALA A 92 -15.23 -14.54 -6.76
CA ALA A 92 -15.38 -14.13 -5.37
C ALA A 92 -14.40 -14.89 -4.45
N ALA A 93 -14.25 -16.20 -4.64
CA ALA A 93 -13.29 -17.03 -3.91
C ALA A 93 -11.85 -16.63 -4.21
N PHE A 94 -11.52 -16.35 -5.47
CA PHE A 94 -10.22 -15.84 -5.88
C PHE A 94 -9.91 -14.49 -5.24
N LEU A 95 -10.84 -13.52 -5.35
CA LEU A 95 -10.68 -12.20 -4.74
C LEU A 95 -10.55 -12.33 -3.21
N PHE A 96 -11.35 -13.16 -2.57
CA PHE A 96 -11.24 -13.44 -1.14
C PHE A 96 -9.88 -14.04 -0.78
N GLY A 97 -9.44 -15.09 -1.49
CA GLY A 97 -8.12 -15.71 -1.28
C GLY A 97 -6.98 -14.71 -1.44
N MET A 98 -7.05 -13.84 -2.47
CA MET A 98 -6.08 -12.78 -2.69
C MET A 98 -6.06 -11.72 -1.59
N GLN A 99 -7.20 -11.46 -0.92
CA GLN A 99 -7.28 -10.55 0.23
C GLN A 99 -6.84 -11.22 1.53
N MET A 100 -6.94 -12.54 1.62
CA MET A 100 -6.50 -13.30 2.79
C MET A 100 -5.00 -13.61 2.78
N LEU A 101 -4.34 -13.57 1.62
CA LEU A 101 -2.90 -13.80 1.47
C LEU A 101 -2.02 -13.05 2.50
N PRO A 102 -2.22 -11.74 2.76
CA PRO A 102 -1.42 -11.02 3.76
C PRO A 102 -1.58 -11.55 5.19
N PHE A 103 -2.70 -12.19 5.53
CA PHE A 103 -2.96 -12.74 6.87
C PHE A 103 -2.36 -14.14 7.07
N LEU A 104 -1.92 -14.80 6.00
CA LEU A 104 -1.23 -16.11 6.11
C LEU A 104 0.20 -15.97 6.65
N TYR A 105 0.72 -14.75 6.75
CA TYR A 105 2.06 -14.46 7.23
C TYR A 105 1.97 -13.59 8.48
N SER A 106 2.79 -13.89 9.49
CA SER A 106 2.85 -13.13 10.75
C SER A 106 3.56 -11.78 10.60
N GLU A 107 4.28 -11.60 9.50
CA GLU A 107 5.11 -10.42 9.25
C GLU A 107 4.33 -9.32 8.53
N ASP A 108 4.67 -8.06 8.81
CA ASP A 108 4.09 -6.93 8.07
C ASP A 108 4.60 -6.95 6.62
N ALA A 109 3.74 -7.32 5.67
CA ALA A 109 4.08 -7.35 4.24
C ALA A 109 4.62 -5.99 3.71
N ARG A 110 4.34 -4.88 4.39
CA ARG A 110 4.89 -3.55 4.05
C ARG A 110 6.37 -3.44 4.36
N SER A 111 6.85 -4.12 5.39
CA SER A 111 8.25 -4.07 5.79
C SER A 111 9.08 -5.06 5.01
N THR A 112 8.57 -6.26 4.70
CA THR A 112 9.33 -7.35 4.04
C THR A 112 9.31 -7.33 2.51
N LEU A 113 8.59 -6.38 1.91
CA LEU A 113 8.32 -6.32 0.45
C LEU A 113 7.71 -7.61 -0.13
N ARG A 114 7.19 -8.50 0.72
CA ARG A 114 6.51 -9.70 0.25
C ARG A 114 5.21 -9.29 -0.43
N PHE A 115 4.97 -9.82 -1.63
CA PHE A 115 3.92 -9.35 -2.52
C PHE A 115 4.01 -7.84 -2.76
N GLU A 116 5.22 -7.31 -2.93
CA GLU A 116 5.43 -5.92 -3.33
C GLU A 116 4.49 -5.53 -4.48
N GLY A 117 3.76 -4.43 -4.30
CA GLY A 117 2.68 -4.01 -5.19
C GLY A 117 1.28 -4.39 -4.67
N TYR A 118 1.11 -5.48 -3.94
CA TYR A 118 -0.16 -5.91 -3.36
C TYR A 118 -0.49 -5.28 -1.99
N GLY A 119 0.48 -4.58 -1.39
CA GLY A 119 0.37 -3.96 -0.06
C GLY A 119 -0.39 -2.63 0.01
N TYR A 120 -0.91 -2.31 1.19
CA TYR A 120 -1.74 -1.12 1.50
C TYR A 120 -0.92 0.17 1.64
N ASN A 121 -0.17 0.54 0.61
CA ASN A 121 0.69 1.72 0.62
C ASN A 121 -0.10 3.05 0.59
N MET A 122 -1.40 3.05 0.25
CA MET A 122 -2.17 4.29 0.06
C MET A 122 -2.29 5.16 1.32
N PHE A 123 -2.19 4.59 2.52
CA PHE A 123 -2.34 5.34 3.77
C PHE A 123 -1.03 5.83 4.38
N ASP A 124 0.11 5.43 3.80
CA ASP A 124 1.42 5.93 4.23
C ASP A 124 1.73 7.20 3.43
N ALA A 125 1.52 8.34 4.06
CA ALA A 125 1.55 9.66 3.43
C ALA A 125 2.95 10.28 3.41
N ASN A 126 3.82 9.90 4.35
CA ASN A 126 5.17 10.45 4.47
C ASN A 126 6.20 9.32 4.58
N PHE A 127 7.23 9.38 3.73
CA PHE A 127 8.37 8.47 3.76
C PHE A 127 9.65 9.28 3.77
N GLN A 128 10.54 8.95 4.69
CA GLN A 128 11.89 9.50 4.72
C GLN A 128 12.87 8.33 4.70
N CYS A 129 13.87 8.38 3.83
CA CYS A 129 14.91 7.36 3.81
C CYS A 129 16.27 7.91 3.42
N ILE A 130 17.26 7.17 3.90
CA ILE A 130 18.67 7.31 3.58
C ILE A 130 19.14 5.93 3.13
N ALA A 131 19.58 5.82 1.90
CA ALA A 131 20.24 4.62 1.40
C ALA A 131 21.71 4.93 1.14
N LYS A 132 22.61 4.15 1.72
CA LYS A 132 24.05 4.25 1.50
C LYS A 132 24.50 3.05 0.71
N LEU A 133 25.17 3.29 -0.41
CA LEU A 133 25.88 2.28 -1.18
C LEU A 133 27.37 2.54 -1.06
N GLN A 134 28.15 1.52 -0.74
CA GLN A 134 29.61 1.62 -0.76
C GLN A 134 30.17 0.53 -1.67
N VAL A 135 30.87 0.97 -2.71
CA VAL A 135 31.60 0.09 -3.63
C VAL A 135 33.02 -0.02 -3.11
N ASN A 136 33.44 -1.23 -2.77
CA ASN A 136 34.79 -1.56 -2.35
C ASN A 136 35.47 -2.31 -3.50
N PRO A 137 36.13 -1.61 -4.42
CA PRO A 137 36.76 -2.24 -5.57
C PRO A 137 37.96 -3.08 -5.16
N LEU A 138 38.30 -4.10 -5.95
CA LEU A 138 39.51 -4.91 -5.75
C LEU A 138 40.81 -4.09 -5.84
N ARG A 139 40.77 -2.99 -6.60
CA ARG A 139 41.87 -2.05 -6.79
C ARG A 139 41.33 -0.63 -6.75
N GLY A 140 41.95 0.21 -5.93
CA GLY A 140 41.57 1.62 -5.78
C GLY A 140 40.84 1.91 -4.48
N PRO A 141 40.54 3.19 -4.22
CA PRO A 141 39.85 3.60 -3.02
C PRO A 141 38.37 3.18 -3.05
N PRO A 142 37.75 2.95 -1.88
CA PRO A 142 36.30 2.79 -1.78
C PRO A 142 35.55 4.02 -2.29
N GLU A 143 34.43 3.77 -2.95
CA GLU A 143 33.49 4.81 -3.40
C GLU A 143 32.20 4.72 -2.60
N ALA A 144 31.75 5.85 -2.04
CA ALA A 144 30.51 5.91 -1.27
C ALA A 144 29.48 6.80 -1.95
N HIS A 145 28.25 6.31 -2.06
CA HIS A 145 27.10 7.02 -2.59
C HIS A 145 26.00 7.04 -1.54
N SER A 146 25.44 8.22 -1.27
CA SER A 146 24.30 8.39 -0.38
C SER A 146 23.10 8.91 -1.17
N TYR A 147 21.98 8.23 -1.05
CA TYR A 147 20.71 8.59 -1.66
C TYR A 147 19.73 8.95 -0.56
N VAL A 148 19.18 10.15 -0.67
CA VAL A 148 18.33 10.73 0.34
C VAL A 148 17.00 11.07 -0.30
N ASN A 149 15.90 10.57 0.26
CA ASN A 149 14.57 10.81 -0.31
C ASN A 149 13.53 11.09 0.78
N GLN A 150 12.75 12.15 0.58
CA GLN A 150 11.62 12.56 1.42
C GLN A 150 10.31 12.59 0.63
N ASN A 151 10.38 12.32 -0.67
CA ASN A 151 9.25 12.49 -1.55
C ASN A 151 8.33 11.27 -1.39
N SER A 152 7.11 11.51 -0.94
CA SER A 152 6.08 10.50 -0.78
C SER A 152 5.78 9.71 -2.06
N ARG A 153 6.10 10.26 -3.25
CA ARG A 153 6.01 9.56 -4.55
C ARG A 153 7.05 8.45 -4.69
N PHE A 154 8.23 8.65 -4.12
CA PHE A 154 9.32 7.68 -4.14
C PHE A 154 9.39 7.04 -2.76
N ARG A 155 8.50 6.05 -2.55
CA ARG A 155 8.17 5.39 -1.27
C ARG A 155 9.31 4.62 -0.58
N CYS A 156 10.56 5.05 -0.77
CA CYS A 156 11.75 4.51 -0.12
C CYS A 156 11.81 2.99 -0.24
N ASN A 157 11.68 2.51 -1.47
CA ASN A 157 11.57 1.10 -1.79
C ASN A 157 12.97 0.44 -1.74
N PRO A 158 13.24 -0.48 -0.78
CA PRO A 158 14.51 -1.18 -0.69
C PRO A 158 14.92 -1.91 -1.97
N ARG A 159 13.97 -2.50 -2.71
CA ARG A 159 14.25 -3.19 -3.98
C ARG A 159 14.88 -2.25 -5.00
N SER A 160 14.40 -1.01 -5.09
CA SER A 160 14.98 -0.04 -6.04
C SER A 160 16.45 0.29 -5.72
N PHE A 161 16.86 0.21 -4.45
CA PHE A 161 18.25 0.38 -4.04
C PHE A 161 19.08 -0.88 -4.23
N LEU A 162 18.48 -2.06 -4.04
CA LEU A 162 19.10 -3.34 -4.37
C LEU A 162 19.40 -3.44 -5.88
N GLU A 163 18.46 -3.04 -6.75
CA GLU A 163 18.67 -2.98 -8.20
C GLU A 163 19.82 -2.02 -8.58
N LYS A 164 19.93 -0.87 -7.91
CA LYS A 164 21.09 0.02 -8.06
C LYS A 164 22.39 -0.63 -7.60
N ALA A 165 22.36 -1.40 -6.51
CA ALA A 165 23.53 -2.12 -6.03
C ALA A 165 23.98 -3.18 -7.06
N HIS A 166 23.04 -3.94 -7.63
CA HIS A 166 23.34 -4.90 -8.71
C HIS A 166 23.97 -4.24 -9.93
N GLN A 167 23.45 -3.09 -10.37
CA GLN A 167 24.06 -2.33 -11.46
C GLN A 167 25.52 -1.95 -11.16
N ARG A 168 25.85 -1.64 -9.89
CA ARG A 168 27.24 -1.38 -9.48
C ARG A 168 28.09 -2.65 -9.44
N CYS A 169 27.52 -3.77 -9.01
CA CYS A 169 28.19 -5.07 -9.04
C CYS A 169 28.56 -5.48 -10.47
N GLU A 170 27.64 -5.29 -11.43
CA GLU A 170 27.88 -5.54 -12.85
C GLU A 170 28.92 -4.60 -13.46
N ALA A 171 28.88 -3.32 -13.10
CA ALA A 171 29.84 -2.32 -13.57
C ALA A 171 31.26 -2.50 -12.99
N SER A 172 31.42 -3.26 -11.90
CA SER A 172 32.71 -3.46 -11.24
C SER A 172 32.88 -4.91 -10.76
N PRO A 173 33.04 -5.88 -11.69
CA PRO A 173 33.09 -7.30 -11.37
C PRO A 173 34.14 -7.64 -10.31
N GLY A 174 33.76 -8.43 -9.31
CA GLY A 174 34.62 -8.83 -8.19
C GLY A 174 34.73 -7.79 -7.06
N SER A 175 34.15 -6.60 -7.22
CA SER A 175 34.01 -5.63 -6.12
C SER A 175 32.92 -6.06 -5.15
N ARG A 176 33.08 -5.70 -3.87
CA ARG A 176 31.99 -5.84 -2.89
C ARG A 176 31.18 -4.56 -2.85
N VAL A 177 29.87 -4.67 -2.97
CA VAL A 177 28.96 -3.52 -2.90
C VAL A 177 28.10 -3.67 -1.66
N SER A 178 28.34 -2.85 -0.63
CA SER A 178 27.47 -2.84 0.55
C SER A 178 26.25 -1.94 0.31
N LEU A 179 25.15 -2.26 0.97
CA LEU A 179 23.90 -1.53 0.92
C LEU A 179 23.32 -1.39 2.33
N GLU A 180 23.20 -0.16 2.81
CA GLU A 180 22.41 0.18 3.98
C GLU A 180 21.16 0.96 3.56
N VAL A 181 20.01 0.63 4.12
CA VAL A 181 18.79 1.42 3.94
C VAL A 181 18.17 1.70 5.30
N THR A 182 18.07 2.99 5.63
CA THR A 182 17.40 3.49 6.82
C THR A 182 16.11 4.19 6.40
N LYS A 183 14.99 3.87 7.06
CA LYS A 183 13.65 4.35 6.67
C LYS A 183 12.85 4.79 7.90
N SER A 184 12.08 5.85 7.72
CA SER A 184 11.02 6.34 8.62
C SER A 184 9.72 6.50 7.81
N ILE A 185 8.60 6.18 8.43
CA ILE A 185 7.26 6.25 7.84
C ILE A 185 6.38 7.10 8.75
N ASN A 186 5.67 8.09 8.20
CA ASN A 186 4.72 8.95 8.92
C ASN A 186 5.29 9.58 10.20
N GLY A 187 6.59 9.90 10.22
CA GLY A 187 7.26 10.47 11.38
C GLY A 187 7.65 9.48 12.48
N ALA A 188 7.48 8.18 12.23
CA ALA A 188 7.99 7.13 13.09
C ALA A 188 9.53 7.18 13.20
N PRO A 189 10.14 6.45 14.14
CA PRO A 189 11.59 6.39 14.24
C PRO A 189 12.23 5.88 12.95
N PHE A 190 13.48 6.28 12.71
CA PHE A 190 14.31 5.72 11.66
C PHE A 190 14.82 4.35 12.08
N TYR A 191 14.46 3.33 11.30
CA TYR A 191 14.97 1.98 11.44
C TYR A 191 15.88 1.65 10.29
N ARG A 192 17.01 0.98 10.56
CA ARG A 192 17.80 0.35 9.52
C ARG A 192 17.12 -0.95 9.13
N ILE A 193 16.55 -0.94 7.93
CA ILE A 193 15.76 -2.06 7.38
C ILE A 193 16.57 -2.92 6.42
N VAL A 194 17.72 -2.44 5.93
CA VAL A 194 18.68 -3.22 5.15
C VAL A 194 20.08 -2.89 5.67
N ASP A 195 20.87 -3.93 5.91
CA ASP A 195 22.28 -3.83 6.30
C ASP A 195 23.05 -4.98 5.64
N LEU A 196 23.40 -4.79 4.37
CA LEU A 196 24.06 -5.79 3.54
C LEU A 196 25.54 -5.41 3.37
N PRO A 197 26.50 -6.18 3.90
CA PRO A 197 27.92 -5.94 3.64
C PRO A 197 28.31 -6.27 2.19
N ASP A 198 27.54 -7.14 1.53
CA ASP A 198 27.65 -7.46 0.11
C ASP A 198 26.26 -7.75 -0.47
N ALA A 199 25.81 -6.88 -1.36
CA ALA A 199 24.52 -6.96 -2.03
C ALA A 199 24.59 -7.72 -3.36
N CYS A 200 25.78 -8.05 -3.88
CA CYS A 200 25.93 -8.57 -5.24
C CYS A 200 25.34 -9.98 -5.45
N GLY A 201 25.20 -10.77 -4.38
CA GLY A 201 24.59 -12.11 -4.42
C GLY A 201 23.14 -12.15 -3.94
N VAL A 202 22.56 -11.02 -3.52
CA VAL A 202 21.25 -10.99 -2.88
C VAL A 202 20.16 -11.01 -3.94
N GLN A 203 19.20 -11.92 -3.81
CA GLN A 203 18.07 -12.02 -4.73
C GLN A 203 16.78 -11.48 -4.09
N PHE A 204 16.01 -10.76 -4.90
CA PHE A 204 14.66 -10.36 -4.53
C PHE A 204 13.67 -11.48 -4.83
N SER A 205 12.79 -11.78 -3.87
CA SER A 205 11.67 -12.69 -4.05
C SER A 205 10.35 -11.96 -3.89
N LEU A 206 9.50 -12.03 -4.92
CA LEU A 206 8.17 -11.43 -4.87
C LEU A 206 7.22 -12.20 -3.94
N PHE A 207 7.35 -13.53 -3.89
CA PHE A 207 6.45 -14.42 -3.15
C PHE A 207 7.12 -15.03 -1.90
N GLY A 208 8.46 -15.13 -1.91
CA GLY A 208 9.25 -15.65 -0.81
C GLY A 208 9.64 -14.58 0.21
N GLU A 209 10.37 -15.01 1.23
CA GLU A 209 10.95 -14.11 2.23
C GLU A 209 12.16 -13.40 1.65
N ASN A 210 12.23 -12.10 1.91
CA ASN A 210 13.40 -11.28 1.62
C ASN A 210 14.17 -11.14 2.94
N GLU A 211 14.94 -12.16 3.31
CA GLU A 211 15.66 -12.24 4.60
C GLU A 211 16.64 -11.07 4.82
N TRP A 212 17.09 -10.45 3.73
CA TRP A 212 17.92 -9.26 3.75
C TRP A 212 17.20 -8.00 4.21
N ILE A 213 15.88 -8.06 4.41
CA ILE A 213 15.08 -6.98 4.96
C ILE A 213 14.79 -7.27 6.44
N LEU A 214 15.39 -6.44 7.30
CA LEU A 214 15.36 -6.57 8.76
C LEU A 214 14.03 -6.02 9.30
N SER A 215 12.92 -6.72 9.12
CA SER A 215 11.59 -6.27 9.61
C SER A 215 11.47 -6.38 11.13
N ASN A 216 11.81 -7.54 11.69
CA ASN A 216 11.68 -7.85 13.12
C ASN A 216 12.96 -7.54 13.92
N THR A 217 14.08 -7.41 13.23
CA THR A 217 15.41 -7.15 13.79
C THR A 217 15.95 -5.76 13.43
N ALA A 218 15.07 -4.90 12.89
CA ALA A 218 15.42 -3.55 12.48
C ALA A 218 16.04 -2.78 13.65
N THR A 219 17.25 -2.28 13.48
CA THR A 219 17.90 -1.48 14.53
C THR A 219 17.37 -0.05 14.49
N LEU A 220 16.94 0.46 15.64
CA LEU A 220 16.60 1.88 15.80
C LEU A 220 17.86 2.74 15.63
N ILE A 221 17.84 3.63 14.65
CA ILE A 221 18.95 4.56 14.37
C ILE A 221 18.71 5.92 15.03
N GLY A 222 17.44 6.32 15.16
CA GLY A 222 17.06 7.57 15.82
C GLY A 222 15.68 8.03 15.37
N TYR A 223 15.41 9.32 15.50
CA TYR A 223 14.11 9.92 15.25
C TYR A 223 14.24 11.08 14.26
N PRO A 224 13.22 11.36 13.44
CA PRO A 224 13.22 12.55 12.60
C PRO A 224 13.23 13.83 13.45
N ALA A 225 14.19 14.73 13.23
CA ALA A 225 14.41 15.97 13.97
C ALA A 225 13.19 16.90 13.97
N LYS A 226 12.43 16.84 12.88
CA LYS A 226 11.07 17.36 12.76
C LYS A 226 10.34 16.42 11.83
N ASN A 227 9.06 16.21 12.10
CA ASN A 227 8.13 15.82 11.05
C ASN A 227 8.09 16.98 10.05
N ALA A 228 9.01 16.98 9.09
CA ALA A 228 9.05 17.96 8.02
C ALA A 228 7.85 17.67 7.09
N MET A 229 6.65 18.07 7.54
CA MET A 229 5.57 18.50 6.66
C MET A 229 5.74 19.99 6.31
N THR A 230 6.97 20.50 6.35
CA THR A 230 7.30 21.88 5.97
C THR A 230 7.55 21.88 4.47
N GLY A 231 6.60 22.45 3.73
CA GLY A 231 6.54 22.51 2.26
C GLY A 231 7.60 23.36 1.57
N THR A 232 8.76 23.48 2.17
CA THR A 232 9.98 23.93 1.52
C THR A 232 10.93 22.73 1.54
N LEU A 233 11.34 22.28 0.35
CA LEU A 233 12.51 21.44 0.16
C LEU A 233 13.70 22.18 0.78
N SER A 234 13.87 22.06 2.10
CA SER A 234 15.11 22.43 2.74
C SER A 234 16.17 21.56 2.06
N GLN A 235 17.11 22.22 1.40
CA GLN A 235 18.29 21.59 0.83
C GLN A 235 19.25 21.09 1.92
N ASP A 236 18.85 21.15 3.19
CA ASP A 236 19.67 20.66 4.29
C ASP A 236 19.73 19.13 4.22
N PRO A 237 20.93 18.54 4.18
CA PRO A 237 21.07 17.11 4.06
C PRO A 237 20.47 16.43 5.30
N ILE A 238 19.64 15.39 5.08
CA ILE A 238 18.96 14.59 6.12
C ILE A 238 19.93 14.02 7.17
N SER A 239 21.23 13.95 6.86
CA SER A 239 22.26 13.61 7.85
C SER A 239 22.27 14.53 9.08
N HIS A 240 21.74 15.75 8.99
CA HIS A 240 21.55 16.67 10.14
C HIS A 240 20.17 16.56 10.80
N SER A 241 19.29 15.68 10.33
CA SER A 241 17.90 15.58 10.80
C SER A 241 17.53 14.26 11.47
N ILE A 242 18.51 13.43 11.87
CA ILE A 242 18.27 12.34 12.82
C ILE A 242 18.69 12.80 14.21
N VAL A 243 17.74 12.80 15.16
CA VAL A 243 17.98 13.09 16.57
C VAL A 243 17.94 11.78 17.35
N LEU A 244 18.88 11.59 18.27
CA LEU A 244 18.98 10.36 19.07
C LEU A 244 17.96 10.32 20.21
N ALA A 245 17.46 11.47 20.65
CA ALA A 245 16.40 11.56 21.63
C ALA A 245 15.03 11.33 21.01
N ALA A 246 14.22 10.47 21.65
CA ALA A 246 12.83 10.29 21.27
C ALA A 246 12.06 11.60 21.47
N PRO A 247 11.28 12.07 20.48
CA PRO A 247 10.39 13.20 20.69
C PRO A 247 9.33 12.81 21.71
N SER A 248 9.03 13.71 22.66
CA SER A 248 7.89 13.53 23.56
C SER A 248 6.60 13.73 22.75
N ILE A 249 6.00 12.63 22.30
CA ILE A 249 4.71 12.67 21.61
C ILE A 249 3.61 12.71 22.68
N HIS A 250 3.04 13.89 22.90
CA HIS A 250 1.82 14.01 23.69
C HIS A 250 0.63 13.62 22.83
N LEU A 251 0.15 12.38 23.00
CA LEU A 251 -1.09 11.93 22.39
C LEU A 251 -2.26 12.68 23.02
N SER A 252 -3.24 13.09 22.22
CA SER A 252 -4.51 13.57 22.79
C SER A 252 -5.22 12.41 23.51
N GLU A 253 -6.10 12.73 24.46
CA GLU A 253 -6.90 11.71 25.17
C GLU A 253 -7.64 10.78 24.19
N VAL A 254 -8.15 11.34 23.09
CA VAL A 254 -8.81 10.59 22.02
C VAL A 254 -7.84 9.64 21.31
N GLN A 255 -6.64 10.10 20.95
CA GLN A 255 -5.63 9.25 20.31
C GLN A 255 -5.16 8.13 21.23
N GLN A 256 -4.97 8.43 22.52
CA GLN A 256 -4.58 7.45 23.52
C GLN A 256 -5.68 6.41 23.74
N PHE A 257 -6.94 6.83 23.83
CA PHE A 257 -8.09 5.93 23.86
C PHE A 257 -8.15 5.03 22.62
N ILE A 258 -7.95 5.59 21.42
CA ILE A 258 -7.94 4.82 20.17
C ILE A 258 -6.83 3.77 20.19
N GLN A 259 -5.61 4.17 20.56
CA GLN A 259 -4.45 3.29 20.58
C GLN A 259 -4.62 2.14 21.59
N ASN A 260 -5.14 2.44 22.79
CA ASN A 260 -5.39 1.45 23.84
C ASN A 260 -6.48 0.44 23.44
N ASN A 261 -7.43 0.83 22.59
CA ASN A 261 -8.55 0.00 22.15
C ASN A 261 -8.43 -0.50 20.71
N LEU A 262 -7.25 -0.36 20.08
CA LEU A 262 -7.07 -0.63 18.66
C LEU A 262 -7.47 -2.08 18.26
N ASN A 263 -7.14 -3.06 19.10
CA ASN A 263 -7.51 -4.46 18.85
C ASN A 263 -9.02 -4.68 18.92
N VAL A 264 -9.72 -4.01 19.85
CA VAL A 264 -11.19 -4.06 19.95
C VAL A 264 -11.82 -3.47 18.71
N PHE A 265 -11.34 -2.31 18.25
CA PHE A 265 -11.82 -1.68 17.02
C PHE A 265 -11.58 -2.56 15.78
N LYS A 266 -10.42 -3.22 15.69
CA LYS A 266 -10.13 -4.18 14.60
C LYS A 266 -11.13 -5.35 14.60
N ILE A 267 -11.39 -5.96 15.75
CA ILE A 267 -12.36 -7.07 15.87
C ILE A 267 -13.76 -6.59 15.51
N PHE A 268 -14.19 -5.45 16.07
CA PHE A 268 -15.51 -4.89 15.79
C PHE A 268 -15.71 -4.58 14.30
N TYR A 269 -14.70 -3.99 13.66
CA TYR A 269 -14.71 -3.72 12.21
C TYR A 269 -14.84 -5.03 11.40
N LEU A 270 -14.08 -6.07 11.77
CA LEU A 270 -14.17 -7.38 11.12
C LEU A 270 -15.56 -7.99 11.27
N LEU A 271 -16.16 -7.93 12.46
CA LEU A 271 -17.51 -8.45 12.72
C LEU A 271 -18.57 -7.73 11.88
N ILE A 272 -18.49 -6.40 11.77
CA ILE A 272 -19.38 -5.63 10.87
C ILE A 272 -19.21 -6.11 9.44
N TRP A 273 -17.96 -6.27 8.97
CA TRP A 273 -17.68 -6.71 7.61
C TRP A 273 -18.25 -8.11 7.32
N PHE A 274 -18.02 -9.07 8.22
CA PHE A 274 -18.58 -10.42 8.09
C PHE A 274 -20.10 -10.43 8.15
N GLY A 275 -20.71 -9.61 9.01
CA GLY A 275 -22.16 -9.46 9.10
C GLY A 275 -22.76 -8.92 7.81
N VAL A 276 -22.20 -7.84 7.26
CA VAL A 276 -22.66 -7.23 6.00
C VAL A 276 -22.44 -8.18 4.81
N PHE A 277 -21.28 -8.83 4.74
CA PHE A 277 -20.97 -9.79 3.68
C PHE A 277 -21.90 -11.00 3.74
N GLY A 278 -22.06 -11.63 4.92
CA GLY A 278 -22.95 -12.77 5.11
C GLY A 278 -24.41 -12.44 4.81
N TRP A 279 -24.88 -11.25 5.21
CA TRP A 279 -26.21 -10.76 4.88
C TRP A 279 -26.41 -10.56 3.36
N THR A 280 -25.40 -10.04 2.67
CA THR A 280 -25.47 -9.81 1.22
C THR A 280 -25.46 -11.13 0.44
N VAL A 281 -24.56 -12.07 0.79
CA VAL A 281 -24.48 -13.39 0.16
C VAL A 281 -25.75 -14.20 0.40
N SER A 282 -26.26 -14.21 1.64
CA SER A 282 -27.50 -14.94 1.96
C SER A 282 -28.70 -14.40 1.18
N ARG A 283 -28.81 -13.09 0.97
CA ARG A 283 -29.87 -12.52 0.12
C ARG A 283 -29.74 -12.89 -1.35
N LEU A 284 -28.53 -12.89 -1.91
CA LEU A 284 -28.29 -13.31 -3.29
C LEU A 284 -28.69 -14.77 -3.51
N TRP A 285 -28.37 -15.63 -2.54
CA TRP A 285 -28.78 -17.05 -2.56
C TRP A 285 -30.30 -17.23 -2.34
N TYR A 286 -30.91 -16.46 -1.45
CA TYR A 286 -32.34 -16.58 -1.13
C TYR A 286 -33.24 -16.16 -2.30
N VAL A 287 -32.81 -15.19 -3.11
CA VAL A 287 -33.54 -14.78 -4.33
C VAL A 287 -33.51 -15.88 -5.40
N ASP A 288 -32.41 -16.64 -5.51
CA ASP A 288 -32.31 -17.76 -6.48
C ASP A 288 -33.18 -18.97 -6.08
N PHE A 289 -33.42 -19.17 -4.78
CA PHE A 289 -34.22 -20.30 -4.27
C PHE A 289 -35.74 -20.07 -4.39
N ARG A 290 -36.20 -18.81 -4.34
CA ARG A 290 -37.63 -18.48 -4.41
C ARG A 290 -38.20 -18.43 -5.84
N ASN A 291 -37.31 -18.36 -6.84
CA ASN A 291 -37.67 -18.30 -8.26
C ASN A 291 -37.50 -19.65 -8.98
N ARG A 292 -37.29 -20.74 -8.23
CA ARG A 292 -37.38 -22.13 -8.70
C ARG A 292 -38.61 -22.79 -8.09
#